data_AF-S1RPH3-F1
#
_entry.id   AF-S1RPH3-F1
#
_cell.length_a   1.000
_cell.length_b   1.000
_cell.length_c   1.000
_cell.angle_alpha   90.00
_cell.angle_beta   90.00
_cell.angle_gamma   90.00
#
_symmetry.space_group_name_H-M   'P 1'
#
loop_
_entity.id
_entity.type
_entity.pdbx_description
1 polymer ?
#
loop_
_entity_poly.entity_id
_entity_poly.type
_entity_poly.pdbx_seq_one_letter_code
_entity_poly.pdbx_strand_id
1 'polypeptide(L)'
;MGLIDIYHEFTYIGSFENTNENIINYVASIPPYKNILLVDFTTDDTVLTTIGNFPDYVSDQKWLKTILPKLIEKQTGKLPIEKVHIFDRYEDAMKK
;
A
#
# COMPACT_ATOMS: atom_id res chain seq x y z
N MET A 1 7.77 -1.94 14.68
CA MET A 1 7.80 -1.86 13.20
C MET A 1 6.39 -1.50 12.78
N GLY A 2 6.22 -0.40 12.04
CA GLY A 2 4.88 -0.03 11.54
C GLY A 2 4.44 -1.01 10.46
N LEU A 3 3.15 -1.33 10.42
CA LEU A 3 2.55 -2.19 9.40
C LEU A 3 1.45 -1.43 8.68
N ILE A 4 1.29 -1.74 7.39
CA ILE A 4 0.14 -1.33 6.60
C ILE A 4 -0.73 -2.56 6.38
N ASP A 5 -2.00 -2.45 6.77
CA ASP A 5 -3.02 -3.42 6.41
C ASP A 5 -3.63 -3.06 5.06
N ILE A 6 -3.88 -4.10 4.27
CA ILE A 6 -4.49 -3.99 2.96
C ILE A 6 -5.93 -4.50 3.03
N TYR A 7 -6.85 -3.68 2.55
CA TYR A 7 -8.24 -4.06 2.37
C TYR A 7 -8.67 -3.88 0.91
N HIS A 8 -9.39 -4.89 0.39
CA HIS A 8 -10.10 -4.81 -0.87
C HIS A 8 -11.58 -5.11 -0.61
N GLU A 9 -12.48 -4.19 -0.97
CA GLU A 9 -13.92 -4.35 -0.72
C GLU A 9 -14.23 -4.72 0.75
N PHE A 10 -13.61 -4.00 1.69
CA PHE A 10 -13.70 -4.24 3.14
C PHE A 10 -13.21 -5.61 3.64
N THR A 11 -12.61 -6.42 2.76
CA THR A 11 -11.99 -7.68 3.12
C THR A 11 -10.50 -7.47 3.34
N TYR A 12 -9.98 -7.87 4.49
CA TYR A 12 -8.54 -7.91 4.77
C TYR A 12 -7.87 -8.93 3.85
N ILE A 13 -6.78 -8.53 3.20
CA ILE A 13 -6.05 -9.40 2.26
C ILE A 13 -4.57 -9.61 2.62
N GLY A 14 -4.12 -9.02 3.74
CA GLY A 14 -2.75 -9.13 4.22
C GLY A 14 -2.17 -7.81 4.69
N SER A 15 -0.95 -7.86 5.18
CA SER A 15 -0.19 -6.70 5.65
C SER A 15 1.23 -6.70 5.08
N PHE A 16 1.87 -5.54 5.10
CA PHE A 16 3.29 -5.39 4.78
C PHE A 16 3.95 -4.32 5.66
N GLU A 17 5.28 -4.26 5.65
CA GLU A 17 6.04 -3.28 6.44
C GLU A 17 5.81 -1.84 5.95
N ASN A 18 5.47 -0.93 6.87
CA ASN A 18 5.22 0.49 6.57
C ASN A 18 6.52 1.21 6.18
N THR A 19 6.85 1.17 4.90
CA THR A 19 7.92 1.94 4.27
C THR A 19 7.41 2.60 2.99
N ASN A 20 7.98 3.76 2.64
CA ASN A 20 7.65 4.43 1.39
C ASN A 20 7.88 3.52 0.18
N GLU A 21 8.95 2.72 0.18
CA GLU A 21 9.27 1.84 -0.94
C GLU A 21 8.21 0.74 -1.11
N ASN A 22 7.77 0.13 -0.01
CA ASN A 22 6.72 -0.88 -0.07
C ASN A 22 5.39 -0.29 -0.52
N ILE A 23 5.01 0.88 -0.01
CA ILE A 23 3.77 1.56 -0.43
C ILE A 23 3.82 1.87 -1.93
N ILE A 24 4.91 2.47 -2.42
CA ILE A 24 5.07 2.82 -3.84
C ILE A 24 5.01 1.57 -4.71
N ASN A 25 5.76 0.51 -4.37
CA ASN A 25 5.77 -0.73 -5.13
C ASN A 25 4.40 -1.42 -5.12
N TYR A 26 3.75 -1.47 -3.97
CA TYR A 26 2.43 -2.06 -3.82
C TYR A 26 1.43 -1.31 -4.70
N VAL A 27 1.31 0.01 -4.54
CA VAL A 27 0.38 0.87 -5.30
C VAL A 27 0.63 0.78 -6.80
N ALA A 28 1.88 0.85 -7.25
CA ALA A 28 2.22 0.74 -8.67
C ALA A 28 1.80 -0.61 -9.29
N SER A 29 1.73 -1.68 -8.48
CA SER A 29 1.38 -3.03 -8.92
C SER A 29 -0.13 -3.31 -8.98
N ILE A 30 -0.98 -2.42 -8.47
CA ILE A 30 -2.42 -2.67 -8.34
C ILE A 30 -3.07 -2.77 -9.74
N PRO A 31 -3.80 -3.86 -10.04
CA PRO A 31 -4.55 -3.97 -11.29
C PRO A 31 -5.62 -2.88 -11.43
N PRO A 32 -5.89 -2.37 -12.65
CA PRO A 32 -6.80 -1.24 -12.87
C PRO A 32 -8.22 -1.36 -12.31
N TYR A 33 -8.70 -2.59 -12.09
CA TYR A 33 -10.06 -2.89 -11.63
C TYR A 33 -10.19 -3.04 -10.11
N LYS A 34 -9.09 -2.94 -9.35
CA LYS A 34 -9.13 -3.08 -7.88
C LYS A 34 -9.19 -1.72 -7.20
N ASN A 35 -10.00 -1.64 -6.14
CA ASN A 35 -9.99 -0.54 -5.20
C ASN A 35 -9.34 -1.02 -3.90
N ILE A 36 -8.23 -0.42 -3.50
CA ILE A 36 -7.50 -0.80 -2.30
C ILE A 36 -7.54 0.32 -1.28
N LEU A 37 -7.78 -0.05 -0.03
CA LEU A 37 -7.61 0.77 1.17
C LEU A 37 -6.35 0.30 1.91
N LEU A 38 -5.44 1.24 2.20
CA LEU A 38 -4.28 1.02 3.04
C LEU A 38 -4.49 1.71 4.39
N VAL A 39 -4.35 0.96 5.47
CA VAL A 39 -4.57 1.43 6.85
C VAL A 39 -3.29 1.24 7.68
N ASP A 40 -2.90 2.25 8.46
CA ASP A 40 -1.82 2.07 9.43
C ASP A 40 -2.33 1.21 10.58
N PHE A 41 -1.69 0.07 10.79
CA PHE A 41 -2.09 -0.89 11.80
C PHE A 41 -2.05 -0.34 13.24
N THR A 42 -1.16 0.61 13.52
CA THR A 42 -0.94 1.09 14.90
C THR A 42 -2.00 2.11 15.29
N THR A 43 -2.44 2.93 14.34
CA THR A 43 -3.38 4.03 14.61
C THR A 43 -4.78 3.77 14.08
N ASP A 44 -4.98 2.71 13.29
CA ASP A 44 -6.20 2.45 12.50
C ASP A 44 -6.56 3.59 11.53
N ASP A 45 -5.62 4.48 11.24
CA ASP A 45 -5.85 5.58 10.31
C ASP A 45 -5.72 5.14 8.86
N THR A 46 -6.58 5.70 8.01
CA THR A 46 -6.43 5.56 6.56
C THR A 46 -5.18 6.30 6.07
N VAL A 47 -4.26 5.55 5.48
CA VAL A 47 -3.07 6.11 4.82
C VAL A 47 -3.43 6.60 3.43
N LEU A 48 -4.02 5.72 2.61
CA LEU A 48 -4.54 6.09 1.29
C LEU A 48 -5.60 5.10 0.79
N THR A 49 -6.41 5.55 -0.16
CA THR A 49 -7.20 4.70 -1.04
C THR A 49 -6.68 4.77 -2.46
N THR A 50 -7.04 3.77 -3.27
CA THR A 50 -6.68 3.72 -4.69
C THR A 50 -7.87 3.29 -5.55
N ILE A 51 -7.86 3.75 -6.79
CA ILE A 51 -8.62 3.17 -7.91
C ILE A 51 -7.59 2.68 -8.93
N GLY A 52 -7.45 1.36 -9.06
CA GLY A 52 -6.34 0.77 -9.76
C GLY A 52 -5.01 1.17 -9.11
N ASN A 53 -4.01 1.49 -9.93
CA ASN A 53 -2.72 1.96 -9.42
C ASN A 53 -2.70 3.46 -9.09
N PHE A 54 -3.81 4.18 -9.17
CA PHE A 54 -3.87 5.62 -8.88
C PHE A 54 -4.30 5.88 -7.43
N PRO A 55 -3.56 6.72 -6.67
CA PRO A 55 -4.05 7.23 -5.39
C PRO A 55 -5.33 8.06 -5.61
N ASP A 56 -6.38 7.73 -4.84
CA ASP A 56 -7.70 8.36 -4.91
C ASP A 56 -7.90 9.33 -3.72
N TYR A 57 -7.74 8.83 -2.49
CA TYR A 57 -7.68 9.64 -1.28
C TYR A 57 -6.34 9.44 -0.57
N VAL A 58 -5.72 10.53 -0.07
CA VAL A 58 -4.50 10.48 0.76
C VAL A 58 -4.62 11.53 1.85
N SER A 59 -4.50 11.11 3.11
CA SER A 59 -4.63 12.00 4.27
C SER A 59 -3.45 12.97 4.40
N ASP A 60 -2.21 12.48 4.24
CA ASP A 60 -1.01 13.31 4.24
C ASP A 60 -0.58 13.75 2.82
N GLN A 61 -1.06 14.94 2.44
CA GLN A 61 -0.73 15.57 1.16
C GLN A 61 0.74 16.02 1.04
N LYS A 62 1.44 16.26 2.16
CA LYS A 62 2.87 16.63 2.11
C LYS A 62 3.70 15.39 1.81
N TRP A 63 3.43 14.29 2.48
CA TRP A 63 4.05 13.00 2.21
C TRP A 63 3.78 12.52 0.79
N LEU A 64 2.55 12.64 0.28
CA LEU A 64 2.21 12.28 -1.11
C LEU A 64 3.17 12.93 -2.12
N LYS A 65 3.45 14.23 -1.96
CA LYS A 65 4.36 14.96 -2.85
C LYS A 65 5.79 14.41 -2.85
N THR A 66 6.20 13.73 -1.78
CA THR A 66 7.53 13.12 -1.68
C THR A 66 7.62 11.78 -2.41
N ILE A 67 6.53 10.99 -2.42
CA ILE A 67 6.50 9.66 -3.05
C ILE A 67 6.05 9.70 -4.53
N LEU A 68 5.27 10.72 -4.91
CA LEU A 68 4.62 10.79 -6.22
C LEU A 68 5.59 10.71 -7.41
N PRO A 69 6.76 11.39 -7.43
CA PRO A 69 7.68 11.28 -8.55
C PRO A 69 8.12 9.84 -8.80
N LYS A 70 8.51 9.12 -7.74
CA LYS A 70 8.97 7.72 -7.85
C LYS A 70 7.83 6.77 -8.21
N LEU A 71 6.63 7.03 -7.69
CA LEU A 71 5.43 6.26 -8.05
C LEU A 71 5.14 6.37 -9.57
N ILE A 72 5.19 7.58 -10.13
CA ILE A 72 4.99 7.81 -11.57
C ILE A 72 6.05 7.08 -12.38
N GLU A 73 7.32 7.13 -11.98
CA GLU A 73 8.40 6.41 -12.69
C GLU A 73 8.17 4.90 -12.72
N LYS A 74 7.64 4.31 -11.65
CA LYS A 74 7.27 2.88 -11.64
C LYS A 74 6.03 2.59 -12.49
N GLN A 75 4.99 3.41 -12.41
CA GLN A 75 3.76 3.25 -13.19
C GLN A 75 3.97 3.41 -14.71
N THR A 76 4.95 4.23 -15.11
CA THR A 76 5.32 4.46 -16.52
C THR A 76 6.37 3.47 -17.03
N GLY A 77 6.85 2.54 -16.19
CA GLY A 77 7.85 1.55 -16.56
C GLY A 77 9.28 2.09 -16.66
N LYS A 78 9.53 3.33 -16.22
CA LYS A 78 10.89 3.91 -16.14
C LYS A 78 11.71 3.24 -15.03
N LEU A 79 11.07 2.82 -13.94
CA LEU A 79 11.66 2.03 -12.87
C LEU A 79 10.93 0.69 -12.72
N PRO A 80 11.62 -0.40 -12.34
CA PRO A 80 10.97 -1.67 -12.04
C PRO A 80 10.10 -1.56 -10.79
N ILE A 81 8.99 -2.31 -10.79
CA ILE A 81 8.16 -2.53 -9.62
C ILE A 81 8.72 -3.75 -8.88
N GLU A 82 9.10 -3.56 -7.62
CA GLU A 82 9.65 -4.62 -6.77
C GLU A 82 8.52 -5.36 -6.07
N LYS A 83 8.72 -6.65 -5.82
CA LYS A 83 7.71 -7.47 -5.14
C LYS A 83 7.66 -7.10 -3.65
N VAL A 84 6.49 -6.68 -3.19
CA VAL A 84 6.24 -6.44 -1.76
C VAL A 84 5.93 -7.77 -1.06
N HIS A 85 6.57 -8.01 0.09
CA HIS A 85 6.28 -9.16 0.93
C HIS A 85 5.00 -8.91 1.73
N ILE A 86 3.91 -9.51 1.27
CA ILE A 86 2.60 -9.47 1.93
C ILE A 86 2.45 -10.76 2.74
N PHE A 87 2.04 -10.63 4.00
CA PHE A 87 1.83 -11.75 4.92
C PHE A 87 0.50 -11.59 5.68
N ASP A 88 -0.05 -12.70 6.16
CA ASP A 88 -1.21 -12.68 7.05
C ASP A 88 -0.73 -12.58 8.50
N ARG A 89 -0.93 -11.40 9.10
CA ARG A 89 -0.49 -11.15 10.49
C ARG A 89 -1.31 -11.89 11.54
N TYR A 90 -2.50 -12.39 11.20
CA TYR A 90 -3.34 -13.17 12.10
C TYR A 90 -2.94 -14.65 12.10
N GLU A 91 -2.54 -15.21 10.96
CA GLU A 91 -1.99 -16.57 10.90
C GLU A 91 -0.61 -16.65 11.57
N ASP A 92 0.21 -15.59 11.44
CA ASP A 92 1.53 -15.54 12.08
C ASP A 92 1.46 -15.31 13.59
N ALA A 93 0.39 -14.68 14.09
CA ALA A 93 0.15 -14.52 15.52
C ALA A 93 -0.22 -15.85 16.22
N MET A 94 -0.77 -16.82 15.49
CA MET A 94 -1.14 -18.14 16.02
C MET A 94 -0.01 -19.17 16.03
N LYS A 95 1.17 -18.82 15.49
CA LYS A 95 2.37 -19.70 15.46
C LYS A 95 3.37 -19.41 16.59
N LYS A 96 3.00 -18.56 17.56
CA LYS A 96 3.77 -18.27 18.78
C LYS A 96 3.05 -18.80 20.00
#